data_AF-A0A6J6BAA2-F1
#
_entry.id   AF-A0A6J6BAA2-F1
#
_cell.length_a   1.000
_cell.length_b   1.000
_cell.length_c   1.000
_cell.angle_alpha   90.00
_cell.angle_beta   90.00
_cell.angle_gamma   90.00
#
_symmetry.space_group_name_H-M   'P 1'
#
loop_
_entity.id
_entity.type
_entity.pdbx_description
1 polymer ?
#
loop_
_entity_poly.entity_id
_entity_poly.type
_entity_poly.pdbx_seq_one_letter_code
_entity_poly.pdbx_strand_id
1 'polypeptide(L)'
;MSEELTDYLTEAGVRVRYMHSDVDTLRRVELLRELRLGVYDVLVGINLLREGLDLPEVSLVAILDADKQGFLRSATALIQTIGRAARNVTGEVHMYADKITDAMRQAIDETDRRRAKQVAYNTERGVDPMPLRKKIADITDQILREEEDTAKLLEGSNSKKRGSSNAPLKGRKTIAGAGYEELLKIVVELDEQMKGAAAELNFELAARLRDEISELKYEMRQMEKAGHA
;
A
#
# COMPACT_ATOMS: atom_id res chain seq x y z
N MET A 1 14.21 -21.02 2.90
CA MET A 1 14.50 -20.47 1.56
C MET A 1 14.26 -18.97 1.46
N SER A 2 13.04 -18.42 1.58
CA SER A 2 12.84 -16.97 1.38
C SER A 2 13.52 -16.09 2.42
N GLU A 3 13.52 -16.52 3.69
CA GLU A 3 14.26 -15.87 4.78
C GLU A 3 15.77 -15.98 4.56
N GLU A 4 16.28 -17.20 4.38
CA GLU A 4 17.69 -17.46 4.08
C GLU A 4 18.21 -16.67 2.86
N LEU A 5 17.41 -16.53 1.80
CA LEU A 5 17.76 -15.72 0.63
C LEU A 5 17.83 -14.23 0.98
N THR A 6 16.92 -13.76 1.83
CA THR A 6 16.92 -12.37 2.30
C THR A 6 18.17 -12.10 3.14
N ASP A 7 18.54 -13.02 4.02
CA ASP A 7 19.75 -12.92 4.83
C ASP A 7 21.00 -12.92 3.95
N TYR A 8 21.08 -13.86 3.00
CA TYR A 8 22.18 -13.92 2.03
C TYR A 8 22.35 -12.63 1.23
N LEU A 9 21.24 -12.08 0.70
CA LEU A 9 21.25 -10.81 -0.03
C LEU A 9 21.67 -9.64 0.86
N THR A 10 21.24 -9.65 2.13
CA THR A 10 21.63 -8.63 3.12
C THR A 10 23.12 -8.71 3.41
N GLU A 11 23.68 -9.90 3.61
CA GLU A 11 25.12 -10.13 3.79
C GLU A 11 25.94 -9.71 2.57
N ALA A 12 25.39 -9.91 1.37
CA ALA A 12 25.97 -9.44 0.10
C ALA A 12 25.87 -7.91 -0.10
N GLY A 13 25.26 -7.17 0.84
CA GLY A 13 25.12 -5.71 0.80
C GLY A 13 23.95 -5.21 -0.06
N VAL A 14 23.03 -6.09 -0.47
CA VAL A 14 21.83 -5.72 -1.22
C VAL A 14 20.77 -5.20 -0.24
N ARG A 15 20.14 -4.07 -0.58
CA ARG A 15 19.01 -3.54 0.20
C ARG A 15 17.78 -4.38 -0.10
N VAL A 16 17.46 -5.32 0.79
CA VAL A 16 16.39 -6.30 0.60
C VAL A 16 15.40 -6.29 1.76
N ARG A 17 14.14 -6.62 1.46
CA ARG A 17 13.10 -6.91 2.46
C ARG A 17 12.41 -8.23 2.15
N TYR A 18 12.04 -8.93 3.21
CA TYR A 18 11.22 -10.13 3.14
C TYR A 18 9.75 -9.79 3.38
N MET A 19 8.86 -10.35 2.56
CA MET A 19 7.41 -10.28 2.75
C MET A 19 6.85 -11.68 3.03
N HIS A 20 6.48 -11.91 4.28
CA HIS A 20 5.81 -13.14 4.72
C HIS A 20 4.36 -13.21 4.20
N SER A 21 3.82 -14.42 4.06
CA SER A 21 2.43 -14.64 3.61
C SER A 21 1.40 -13.99 4.54
N ASP A 22 1.73 -13.95 5.83
CA ASP A 22 0.84 -13.56 6.93
C ASP A 22 1.01 -12.09 7.34
N VAL A 23 1.75 -11.31 6.55
CA VAL A 23 1.85 -9.86 6.75
C VAL A 23 0.47 -9.24 6.56
N ASP A 24 0.07 -8.39 7.53
CA ASP A 24 -1.17 -7.66 7.47
C ASP A 24 -1.23 -6.72 6.23
N THR A 25 -2.44 -6.32 5.87
CA THR A 25 -2.66 -5.51 4.64
C THR A 25 -1.93 -4.17 4.70
N LEU A 26 -1.83 -3.54 5.87
CA LEU A 26 -1.20 -2.23 6.04
C LEU A 26 0.31 -2.31 5.83
N ARG A 27 0.96 -3.25 6.51
CA ARG A 27 2.39 -3.49 6.42
C ARG A 27 2.80 -3.92 5.01
N ARG A 28 1.94 -4.67 4.31
CA ARG A 28 2.16 -4.99 2.89
C ARG A 28 2.21 -3.70 2.05
N VAL A 29 1.23 -2.80 2.22
CA VAL A 29 1.21 -1.53 1.46
C VAL A 29 2.43 -0.68 1.78
N GLU A 30 2.84 -0.61 3.05
CA GLU A 30 4.03 0.11 3.48
C GLU A 30 5.31 -0.43 2.83
N LEU A 31 5.52 -1.75 2.87
CA LEU A 31 6.66 -2.39 2.21
C LEU A 31 6.69 -2.01 0.73
N LEU A 32 5.57 -2.10 0.03
CA LEU A 32 5.52 -1.81 -1.41
C LEU A 32 5.81 -0.35 -1.71
N ARG A 33 5.34 0.56 -0.86
CA ARG A 33 5.66 1.98 -0.95
C ARG A 33 7.16 2.21 -0.75
N GLU A 34 7.77 1.62 0.26
CA GLU A 34 9.21 1.70 0.52
C GLU A 34 10.03 1.20 -0.68
N LEU A 35 9.59 0.11 -1.34
CA LEU A 35 10.20 -0.37 -2.58
C LEU A 35 10.11 0.68 -3.70
N ARG A 36 8.95 1.30 -3.90
CA ARG A 36 8.77 2.36 -4.92
C ARG A 36 9.58 3.61 -4.62
N LEU A 37 9.77 3.94 -3.34
CA LEU A 37 10.61 5.05 -2.88
C LEU A 37 12.11 4.73 -2.97
N GLY A 38 12.48 3.47 -3.25
CA GLY A 38 13.88 3.04 -3.31
C GLY A 38 14.56 3.00 -1.95
N VAL A 39 13.80 2.82 -0.86
CA VAL A 39 14.35 2.54 0.48
C VAL A 39 15.14 1.22 0.44
N TYR A 40 14.62 0.26 -0.33
CA TYR A 40 15.27 -0.98 -0.68
C TYR A 40 15.02 -1.32 -2.14
N ASP A 41 15.85 -2.21 -2.71
CA ASP A 41 15.89 -2.53 -4.14
C ASP A 41 15.22 -3.88 -4.46
N VAL A 42 15.17 -4.79 -3.49
CA VAL A 42 14.69 -6.16 -3.68
C VAL A 42 13.62 -6.54 -2.66
N LEU A 43 12.52 -7.11 -3.14
CA LEU A 43 11.47 -7.71 -2.31
C LEU A 43 11.43 -9.22 -2.54
N VAL A 44 11.65 -10.00 -1.49
CA VAL A 44 11.60 -11.47 -1.53
C VAL A 44 10.31 -11.96 -0.88
N GLY A 45 9.65 -12.95 -1.47
CA GLY A 45 8.47 -13.57 -0.86
C GLY A 45 7.85 -14.67 -1.70
N ILE A 46 6.86 -15.36 -1.12
CA ILE A 46 6.35 -16.64 -1.63
C ILE A 46 5.17 -16.45 -2.59
N ASN A 47 4.24 -15.57 -2.21
CA ASN A 47 3.10 -15.17 -3.03
C ASN A 47 3.06 -13.65 -3.03
N LEU A 48 4.02 -13.06 -3.75
CA LEU A 48 4.32 -11.65 -3.58
C LEU A 48 3.14 -10.76 -3.96
N LEU A 49 2.20 -11.21 -4.83
CA LEU A 49 1.36 -10.25 -5.54
C LEU A 49 -0.06 -10.77 -5.81
N ARG A 50 -1.01 -10.35 -4.96
CA ARG A 50 -2.46 -10.40 -5.23
C ARG A 50 -2.84 -9.38 -6.32
N GLU A 51 -4.01 -9.55 -6.91
CA GLU A 51 -4.59 -8.65 -7.91
C GLU A 51 -4.60 -7.22 -7.35
N GLY A 52 -3.73 -6.33 -7.85
CA GLY A 52 -3.66 -4.95 -7.33
C GLY A 52 -2.29 -4.27 -7.33
N LEU A 53 -1.18 -5.01 -7.41
CA LEU A 53 0.14 -4.38 -7.43
C LEU A 53 0.56 -3.89 -8.80
N ASP A 54 0.67 -2.57 -8.91
CA ASP A 54 1.17 -1.83 -10.06
C ASP A 54 2.47 -1.13 -9.64
N LEU A 55 3.61 -1.75 -9.98
CA LEU A 55 4.95 -1.28 -9.66
C LEU A 55 5.72 -0.99 -10.95
N PRO A 56 5.56 0.20 -11.57
CA PRO A 56 6.29 0.56 -12.79
C PRO A 56 7.81 0.52 -12.63
N GLU A 57 8.30 0.65 -11.40
CA GLU A 57 9.72 0.68 -11.07
C GLU A 57 10.38 -0.71 -11.14
N VAL A 58 9.61 -1.80 -11.08
CA VAL A 58 10.14 -3.16 -11.12
C VAL A 58 10.45 -3.57 -12.56
N SER A 59 11.74 -3.72 -12.87
CA SER A 59 12.22 -4.20 -14.17
C SER A 59 12.50 -5.69 -14.21
N LEU A 60 12.70 -6.36 -13.07
CA LEU A 60 13.05 -7.79 -13.03
C LEU A 60 12.18 -8.55 -12.04
N VAL A 61 11.66 -9.68 -12.49
CA VAL A 61 11.00 -10.68 -11.63
C VAL A 61 11.77 -11.99 -11.71
N ALA A 62 12.33 -12.44 -10.58
CA ALA A 62 13.02 -13.72 -10.49
C ALA A 62 12.11 -14.77 -9.82
N ILE A 63 11.86 -15.88 -10.51
CA ILE A 63 11.07 -17.01 -10.01
C ILE A 63 12.04 -18.16 -9.73
N LEU A 64 12.35 -18.36 -8.45
CA LEU A 64 13.12 -19.52 -8.00
C LEU A 64 12.26 -20.78 -7.97
N ASP A 65 12.87 -21.93 -8.19
CA ASP A 65 12.18 -23.23 -8.17
C ASP A 65 10.96 -23.25 -9.09
N ALA A 66 11.12 -22.74 -10.32
CA ALA A 66 10.02 -22.55 -11.27
C ALA A 66 9.43 -23.88 -11.78
N ASP A 67 10.18 -24.99 -11.66
CA ASP A 67 9.79 -26.33 -12.10
C ASP A 67 9.20 -27.22 -11.01
N LYS A 68 9.14 -26.73 -9.76
CA LYS A 68 8.49 -27.45 -8.67
C LYS A 68 6.98 -27.49 -8.90
N GLN A 69 6.35 -28.61 -8.52
CA GLN A 69 4.91 -28.75 -8.62
C GLN A 69 4.22 -28.17 -7.39
N GLY A 70 3.06 -27.54 -7.61
CA GLY A 70 2.25 -26.97 -6.54
C GLY A 70 1.42 -25.80 -7.02
N PHE A 71 0.56 -25.30 -6.13
CA PHE A 71 -0.37 -24.20 -6.41
C PHE A 71 0.33 -22.95 -6.99
N LEU A 72 1.48 -22.57 -6.41
CA LEU A 72 2.26 -21.38 -6.77
C LEU A 72 3.03 -21.50 -8.09
N ARG A 73 3.02 -22.68 -8.71
CA ARG A 73 3.72 -22.97 -9.98
C ARG A 73 2.77 -23.52 -11.05
N SER A 74 1.47 -23.34 -10.83
CA SER A 74 0.47 -23.52 -11.88
C SER A 74 0.67 -22.50 -13.00
N ALA A 75 0.22 -22.83 -14.21
CA ALA A 75 0.34 -21.92 -15.36
C ALA A 75 -0.28 -20.54 -15.06
N THR A 76 -1.42 -20.51 -14.38
CA THR A 76 -2.09 -19.27 -13.96
C THR A 76 -1.25 -18.45 -12.98
N ALA A 77 -0.66 -19.08 -11.96
CA ALA A 77 0.21 -18.40 -10.99
C ALA A 77 1.48 -17.84 -11.65
N LEU A 78 2.09 -18.61 -12.56
CA LEU A 78 3.26 -18.17 -13.32
C LEU A 78 2.93 -16.97 -14.20
N ILE A 79 1.81 -16.99 -14.94
CA ILE A 79 1.35 -15.86 -15.77
C ILE A 79 1.11 -14.62 -14.90
N GLN A 80 0.47 -14.76 -13.74
CA GLN A 80 0.23 -13.65 -12.82
C GLN A 80 1.53 -13.07 -12.26
N THR A 81 2.55 -13.91 -12.02
CA THR A 81 3.86 -13.49 -11.55
C THR A 81 4.65 -12.79 -12.66
N ILE A 82 4.60 -13.30 -13.89
CA ILE A 82 5.20 -12.68 -15.08
C ILE A 82 4.60 -11.28 -15.34
N GLY A 83 3.29 -11.14 -15.20
CA GLY A 83 2.59 -9.87 -15.43
C GLY A 83 3.05 -8.69 -14.56
N ARG A 84 3.90 -8.95 -13.56
CA ARG A 84 4.43 -7.95 -12.62
C ARG A 84 5.60 -7.17 -13.21
N ALA A 85 6.36 -7.79 -14.11
CA ALA A 85 7.36 -7.10 -14.92
C ALA A 85 6.72 -6.28 -16.07
N ALA A 86 5.48 -6.59 -16.47
CA ALA A 86 4.85 -6.02 -17.67
C ALA A 86 4.50 -4.53 -17.57
N ARG A 87 4.70 -3.90 -16.40
CA ARG A 87 4.49 -2.46 -16.18
C ARG A 87 5.73 -1.62 -16.47
N ASN A 88 6.87 -2.27 -16.68
CA ASN A 88 8.13 -1.62 -17.01
C ASN A 88 8.51 -1.93 -18.47
N VAL A 89 9.04 -0.93 -19.18
CA VAL A 89 9.45 -1.06 -20.59
C VAL A 89 10.60 -2.05 -20.79
N THR A 90 11.49 -2.16 -19.80
CA THR A 90 12.58 -3.15 -19.74
C THR A 90 12.22 -4.29 -18.81
N GLY A 91 10.93 -4.59 -18.66
CA GLY A 91 10.44 -5.67 -17.82
C GLY A 91 10.92 -7.05 -18.30
N GLU A 92 11.62 -7.76 -17.43
CA GLU A 92 12.17 -9.10 -17.67
C GLU A 92 11.74 -10.08 -16.57
N VAL A 93 11.68 -11.36 -16.93
CA VAL A 93 11.36 -12.45 -16.00
C VAL A 93 12.37 -13.57 -16.15
N HIS A 94 13.03 -13.92 -15.05
CA HIS A 94 13.98 -15.03 -14.99
C HIS A 94 13.36 -16.18 -14.21
N MET A 95 13.23 -17.34 -14.86
CA MET A 95 12.70 -18.56 -14.25
C MET A 95 13.83 -19.55 -14.02
N TYR A 96 14.20 -19.79 -12.77
CA TYR A 96 15.24 -20.74 -12.39
C TYR A 96 14.62 -22.12 -12.20
N ALA A 97 15.04 -23.08 -13.01
CA ALA A 97 14.48 -24.43 -13.07
C ALA A 97 15.50 -25.40 -13.67
N ASP A 98 15.43 -26.67 -13.28
CA ASP A 98 16.23 -27.74 -13.89
C ASP A 98 15.61 -28.22 -15.20
N LYS A 99 14.27 -28.14 -15.31
CA LYS A 99 13.52 -28.55 -16.51
C LYS A 99 12.35 -27.62 -16.82
N ILE A 100 11.96 -27.54 -18.10
CA ILE A 100 10.75 -26.83 -18.51
C ILE A 100 9.53 -27.73 -18.28
N THR A 101 8.66 -27.34 -17.34
CA THR A 101 7.40 -28.05 -17.08
C THR A 101 6.29 -27.60 -18.05
N ASP A 102 5.19 -28.36 -18.12
CA ASP A 102 4.03 -27.99 -18.94
C ASP A 102 3.41 -26.65 -18.51
N ALA A 103 3.37 -26.38 -17.20
CA ALA A 103 2.89 -25.12 -16.66
C ALA A 103 3.78 -23.94 -17.09
N MET A 104 5.11 -24.12 -17.06
CA MET A 104 6.06 -23.12 -17.57
C MET A 104 5.88 -22.89 -19.06
N ARG A 105 5.79 -23.97 -19.85
CA ARG A 105 5.59 -23.88 -21.30
C ARG A 105 4.32 -23.09 -21.63
N GLN A 106 3.20 -23.42 -21.00
CA GLN A 106 1.94 -22.69 -21.18
C GLN A 106 2.06 -21.20 -20.81
N ALA A 107 2.74 -20.89 -19.70
CA ALA A 107 2.93 -19.51 -19.26
C ALA A 107 3.83 -18.70 -20.22
N ILE A 108 4.92 -19.31 -20.69
CA ILE A 108 5.86 -18.71 -21.66
C ILE A 108 5.15 -18.48 -23.00
N ASP A 109 4.49 -19.52 -23.54
CA ASP A 109 3.81 -19.45 -24.84
C ASP A 109 2.70 -18.38 -24.83
N GLU A 110 1.91 -18.28 -23.75
CA GLU A 110 0.89 -17.24 -23.63
C GLU A 110 1.48 -15.83 -23.51
N THR A 111 2.62 -15.71 -22.82
CA THR A 111 3.35 -14.43 -22.70
C THR A 111 3.87 -13.98 -24.05
N ASP A 112 4.54 -14.87 -24.80
CA ASP A 112 5.09 -14.58 -26.12
C ASP A 112 3.99 -14.28 -27.13
N ARG A 113 2.88 -15.03 -27.10
CA ARG A 113 1.71 -14.78 -27.95
C ARG A 113 1.12 -13.39 -27.70
N ARG A 114 1.02 -12.94 -26.44
CA ARG A 114 0.53 -11.59 -26.10
C ARG A 114 1.52 -10.52 -26.55
N ARG A 115 2.82 -10.72 -26.27
CA ARG A 115 3.88 -9.78 -26.64
C ARG A 115 3.95 -9.59 -28.16
N ALA A 116 3.89 -10.66 -28.94
CA ALA A 116 3.90 -10.59 -30.40
C ALA A 116 2.73 -9.74 -30.94
N LYS A 117 1.52 -9.91 -30.40
CA LYS A 117 0.36 -9.08 -30.76
C LYS A 117 0.54 -7.61 -30.41
N GLN A 118 1.09 -7.32 -29.23
CA GLN A 118 1.37 -5.95 -28.78
C GLN A 118 2.41 -5.27 -29.67
N VAL A 119 3.50 -5.97 -30.00
CA VAL A 119 4.55 -5.46 -30.90
C VAL A 119 3.99 -5.18 -32.29
N ALA A 120 3.19 -6.09 -32.84
CA ALA A 120 2.57 -5.90 -34.15
C ALA A 120 1.64 -4.66 -34.15
N TYR A 121 0.77 -4.54 -33.15
CA TYR A 121 -0.12 -3.40 -32.99
C TYR A 121 0.65 -2.08 -32.84
N ASN A 122 1.71 -2.07 -32.03
CA ASN A 122 2.54 -0.90 -31.81
C ASN A 122 3.25 -0.47 -33.11
N THR A 123 3.79 -1.44 -33.86
CA THR A 123 4.49 -1.18 -35.12
C THR A 123 3.54 -0.62 -36.17
N GLU A 124 2.35 -1.20 -36.32
CA GLU A 124 1.33 -0.75 -37.27
C GLU A 124 0.87 0.70 -36.99
N ARG A 125 0.85 1.10 -35.72
CA ARG A 125 0.37 2.42 -35.28
C ARG A 125 1.47 3.43 -34.93
N GLY A 126 2.74 3.05 -35.07
CA GLY A 126 3.87 3.90 -34.68
C GLY A 126 3.88 4.26 -33.19
N VAL A 127 3.41 3.36 -32.32
CA VAL A 127 3.39 3.56 -30.86
C VAL A 127 4.70 3.04 -30.25
N ASP A 128 5.48 3.92 -29.63
CA ASP A 128 6.67 3.55 -28.88
C ASP A 128 6.31 3.26 -27.41
N PRO A 129 6.67 2.09 -26.83
CA PRO A 129 6.42 1.80 -25.42
C PRO A 129 7.11 2.80 -24.50
N MET A 130 6.33 3.58 -23.75
CA MET A 130 6.85 4.53 -22.77
C MET A 130 6.70 4.01 -21.32
N PRO A 131 7.65 4.32 -20.43
CA PRO A 131 7.51 4.00 -19.01
C PRO A 131 6.27 4.66 -18.41
N LEU A 132 5.49 3.89 -17.66
CA LEU A 132 4.34 4.42 -16.94
C LEU A 132 4.82 5.28 -15.77
N ARG A 133 4.73 6.61 -15.90
CA ARG A 133 4.97 7.54 -14.79
C ARG A 133 3.70 7.70 -13.95
N LYS A 134 3.46 6.77 -13.05
CA LYS A 134 2.35 6.86 -12.08
C LYS A 134 2.86 7.56 -10.82
N LYS A 135 2.21 8.66 -10.42
CA LYS A 135 2.48 9.24 -9.08
C LYS A 135 2.34 8.13 -8.05
N ILE A 136 3.31 8.03 -7.13
CA ILE A 136 3.16 7.17 -5.95
C ILE A 136 1.87 7.66 -5.28
N ALA A 137 0.89 6.77 -5.15
CA ALA A 137 -0.47 7.14 -4.82
C ALA A 137 -0.48 7.78 -3.41
N ASP A 138 -0.62 9.10 -3.40
CA ASP A 138 -0.66 9.99 -2.24
C ASP A 138 -1.86 9.68 -1.32
N ILE A 139 -2.86 8.90 -1.77
CA ILE A 139 -4.07 8.62 -0.99
C ILE A 139 -3.76 7.76 0.24
N THR A 140 -2.93 6.74 0.12
CA THR A 140 -2.54 5.95 1.30
C THR A 140 -1.70 6.82 2.25
N ASP A 141 -0.82 7.66 1.72
CA ASP A 141 -0.05 8.60 2.53
C ASP A 141 -0.94 9.65 3.21
N GLN A 142 -2.01 10.08 2.55
CA GLN A 142 -3.01 10.99 3.09
C GLN A 142 -3.87 10.31 4.15
N ILE A 143 -4.27 9.04 3.95
CA ILE A 143 -5.00 8.26 4.95
C ILE A 143 -4.11 8.00 6.17
N LEU A 144 -2.86 7.58 5.97
CA LEU A 144 -1.88 7.36 7.05
C LEU A 144 -1.59 8.66 7.83
N ARG A 145 -1.43 9.79 7.13
CA ARG A 145 -1.29 11.11 7.77
C ARG A 145 -2.55 11.49 8.54
N GLU A 146 -3.73 11.19 8.01
CA GLU A 146 -5.00 11.48 8.67
C GLU A 146 -5.15 10.65 9.95
N GLU A 147 -4.75 9.38 9.91
CA GLU A 147 -4.70 8.49 11.07
C GLU A 147 -3.75 9.02 12.16
N GLU A 148 -2.54 9.43 11.79
CA GLU A 148 -1.58 10.04 12.72
C GLU A 148 -2.12 11.34 13.33
N ASP A 149 -2.83 12.18 12.56
CA ASP A 149 -3.44 13.41 13.07
C ASP A 149 -4.62 13.10 14.01
N THR A 150 -5.43 12.06 13.70
CA THR A 150 -6.51 11.58 14.60
C THR A 150 -5.93 11.08 15.92
N ALA A 151 -4.85 10.30 15.88
CA ALA A 151 -4.20 9.77 17.08
C ALA A 151 -3.64 10.90 17.98
N LYS A 152 -2.96 11.90 17.39
CA LYS A 152 -2.45 13.07 18.12
C LYS A 152 -3.56 13.90 18.77
N LEU A 153 -4.70 14.07 18.09
CA LEU A 153 -5.87 14.76 18.65
C LEU A 153 -6.45 14.01 19.87
N LEU A 154 -6.50 12.68 19.81
CA LEU A 154 -6.99 11.84 20.91
C LEU A 154 -6.04 11.88 22.13
N GLU A 155 -4.73 11.86 21.91
CA GLU A 155 -3.72 12.01 22.98
C GLU A 155 -3.76 13.39 23.65
N GLY A 156 -3.92 14.45 22.85
CA GLY A 156 -4.10 15.83 23.34
C GLY A 156 -5.34 15.98 24.23
N SER A 157 -6.44 15.31 23.88
CA SER A 157 -7.68 15.28 24.68
C SER A 157 -7.51 14.54 26.02
N ASN A 158 -6.78 13.43 26.04
CA ASN A 158 -6.53 12.64 27.25
C ASN A 158 -5.53 13.30 28.22
N SER A 159 -4.56 14.08 27.73
CA SER A 159 -3.62 14.82 28.57
C SER A 159 -4.28 15.97 29.35
N LYS A 160 -5.29 16.64 28.75
CA LYS A 160 -6.12 17.67 29.43
C LYS A 160 -6.97 17.09 30.58
N LYS A 161 -7.25 15.78 30.61
CA LYS A 161 -7.96 15.10 31.71
C LYS A 161 -7.09 14.81 32.94
N ARG A 162 -5.75 14.79 32.83
CA ARG A 162 -4.84 14.43 33.95
C ARG A 162 -4.23 15.63 34.68
N GLY A 163 -4.44 16.86 34.20
CA GLY A 163 -3.85 18.08 34.76
C GLY A 163 -4.73 18.89 35.73
N SER A 164 -5.95 18.47 36.03
CA SER A 164 -6.89 19.26 36.86
C SER A 164 -7.35 18.51 38.12
N SER A 165 -6.40 18.17 39.00
CA SER A 165 -6.69 17.77 40.38
C SER A 165 -6.20 18.84 41.36
N ASN A 166 -6.97 19.92 41.51
CA ASN A 166 -7.21 20.68 42.75
C ASN A 166 -7.66 22.12 42.47
N ALA A 167 -8.95 22.32 42.18
CA ALA A 167 -9.69 23.51 42.58
C ALA A 167 -11.20 23.27 42.36
N PRO A 168 -12.08 23.46 43.36
CA PRO A 168 -13.51 23.34 43.17
C PRO A 168 -14.06 24.63 42.55
N LEU A 169 -14.00 24.74 41.22
CA LEU A 169 -14.69 25.79 40.48
C LEU A 169 -15.91 25.19 39.77
N LYS A 170 -17.04 25.40 40.43
CA LYS A 170 -18.40 25.25 39.92
C LYS A 170 -18.59 26.27 38.79
N GLY A 171 -18.33 25.88 37.55
CA GLY A 171 -18.44 26.76 36.38
C GLY A 171 -18.81 25.97 35.13
N ARG A 172 -20.05 26.16 34.65
CA ARG A 172 -20.58 25.87 33.31
C ARG A 172 -19.67 25.02 32.41
N LYS A 173 -20.09 23.78 32.11
CA LYS A 173 -19.79 23.18 30.79
C LYS A 173 -20.23 24.20 29.75
N THR A 174 -19.29 24.91 29.14
CA THR A 174 -19.60 25.81 28.04
C THR A 174 -20.22 24.97 26.93
N ILE A 175 -21.25 25.48 26.26
CA ILE A 175 -21.88 24.82 25.10
C ILE A 175 -20.80 24.43 24.07
N ALA A 176 -19.74 25.24 23.98
CA ALA A 176 -18.55 24.98 23.17
C ALA A 176 -17.77 23.70 23.56
N GLY A 177 -17.63 23.39 24.86
CA GLY A 177 -16.94 22.17 25.30
C GLY A 177 -17.75 20.89 25.06
N ALA A 178 -19.08 20.97 25.15
CA ALA A 178 -19.97 19.85 24.82
C ALA A 178 -20.00 19.58 23.31
N GLY A 179 -20.04 20.63 22.48
CA GLY A 179 -19.95 20.51 21.02
C GLY A 179 -18.61 19.93 20.56
N TYR A 180 -17.50 20.28 21.23
CA TYR A 180 -16.19 19.71 20.93
C TYR A 180 -16.10 18.20 21.19
N GLU A 181 -16.67 17.72 22.30
CA GLU A 181 -16.71 16.27 22.62
C GLU A 181 -17.60 15.49 21.64
N GLU A 182 -18.66 16.10 21.11
CA GLU A 182 -19.56 15.49 20.13
C GLU A 182 -18.90 15.41 18.74
N LEU A 183 -18.24 16.48 18.31
CA LEU A 183 -17.43 16.49 17.07
C LEU A 183 -16.30 15.46 17.10
N LEU A 184 -15.64 15.28 18.25
CA LEU A 184 -14.61 14.24 18.43
C LEU A 184 -15.17 12.82 18.18
N LYS A 185 -16.39 12.53 18.64
CA LYS A 185 -17.00 11.21 18.44
C LYS A 185 -17.31 10.97 16.97
N ILE A 186 -17.84 11.98 16.29
CA ILE A 186 -18.15 11.92 14.86
C ILE A 186 -16.87 11.68 14.05
N VAL A 187 -15.78 12.38 14.39
CA VAL A 187 -14.47 12.17 13.75
C VAL A 187 -13.97 10.74 13.91
N VAL A 188 -14.12 10.15 15.11
CA VAL A 188 -13.70 8.74 15.35
C VAL A 188 -14.54 7.76 14.54
N GLU A 189 -15.85 7.98 14.45
CA GLU A 189 -16.75 7.11 13.68
C GLU A 189 -16.46 7.19 12.17
N LEU A 190 -16.26 8.39 11.64
CA LEU A 190 -15.89 8.59 10.24
C LEU A 190 -14.51 8.02 9.92
N ASP A 191 -13.55 8.11 10.85
CA ASP A 191 -12.21 7.51 10.70
C ASP A 191 -12.29 5.98 10.61
N GLU A 192 -13.14 5.35 11.42
CA GLU A 192 -13.40 3.91 11.36
C GLU A 192 -14.08 3.50 10.05
N GLN A 193 -15.05 4.28 9.56
CA GLN A 193 -15.69 4.05 8.26
C GLN A 193 -14.73 4.25 7.09
N MET A 194 -13.86 5.27 7.15
CA MET A 194 -12.82 5.51 6.15
C MET A 194 -11.86 4.32 6.06
N LYS A 195 -11.43 3.79 7.20
CA LYS A 195 -10.60 2.59 7.30
C LYS A 195 -11.31 1.36 6.71
N GLY A 196 -12.59 1.17 7.02
CA GLY A 196 -13.41 0.12 6.43
C GLY A 196 -13.45 0.21 4.91
N ALA A 197 -13.75 1.41 4.37
CA ALA A 197 -13.77 1.66 2.93
C ALA A 197 -12.40 1.43 2.27
N ALA A 198 -11.30 1.81 2.92
CA ALA A 198 -9.94 1.58 2.44
C ALA A 198 -9.59 0.08 2.44
N ALA A 199 -10.00 -0.67 3.47
CA ALA A 199 -9.80 -2.11 3.56
C ALA A 199 -10.58 -2.88 2.47
N GLU A 200 -11.74 -2.36 2.07
CA GLU A 200 -12.57 -2.89 0.99
C GLU A 200 -12.16 -2.39 -0.42
N LEU A 201 -11.06 -1.64 -0.53
CA LEU A 201 -10.56 -1.04 -1.79
C LEU A 201 -11.52 -0.02 -2.44
N ASN A 202 -12.45 0.53 -1.66
CA ASN A 202 -13.36 1.60 -2.10
C ASN A 202 -12.71 2.97 -1.88
N PHE A 203 -11.71 3.28 -2.72
CA PHE A 203 -10.88 4.48 -2.57
C PHE A 203 -11.63 5.79 -2.77
N GLU A 204 -12.70 5.81 -3.54
CA GLU A 204 -13.52 7.00 -3.74
C GLU A 204 -14.31 7.36 -2.48
N LEU A 205 -14.87 6.34 -1.81
CA LEU A 205 -15.55 6.52 -0.53
C LEU A 205 -14.57 6.90 0.58
N ALA A 206 -13.42 6.24 0.65
CA ALA A 206 -12.38 6.57 1.62
C ALA A 206 -11.85 8.01 1.44
N ALA A 207 -11.69 8.47 0.20
CA ALA A 207 -11.28 9.85 -0.08
C ALA A 207 -12.33 10.88 0.38
N ARG A 208 -13.62 10.59 0.16
CA ARG A 208 -14.71 11.48 0.61
C ARG A 208 -14.78 11.57 2.13
N LEU A 209 -14.69 10.42 2.83
CA LEU A 209 -14.71 10.36 4.28
C LEU A 209 -13.50 11.10 4.88
N ARG A 210 -12.31 10.99 4.27
CA ARG A 210 -11.12 11.76 4.67
C ARG A 210 -11.36 13.27 4.59
N ASP A 211 -11.92 13.75 3.48
CA ASP A 211 -12.15 15.19 3.28
C ASP A 211 -13.12 15.75 4.34
N GLU A 212 -14.15 14.98 4.68
CA GLU A 212 -15.11 15.32 5.74
C GLU A 212 -14.44 15.33 7.14
N ILE A 213 -13.59 14.35 7.45
CA ILE A 213 -12.80 14.34 8.69
C ILE A 213 -11.87 15.57 8.78
N SER A 214 -11.20 15.91 7.67
CA SER A 214 -10.30 17.06 7.60
C SER A 214 -11.03 18.39 7.88
N GLU A 215 -12.23 18.56 7.33
CA GLU A 215 -13.08 19.74 7.58
C GLU A 215 -13.50 19.82 9.06
N LEU A 216 -13.99 18.72 9.64
CA LEU A 216 -14.39 18.68 11.05
C LEU A 216 -13.21 18.99 12.00
N LYS A 217 -12.03 18.43 11.73
CA LYS A 217 -10.81 18.74 12.50
C LYS A 217 -10.39 20.20 12.35
N TYR A 218 -10.60 20.80 11.17
CA TYR A 218 -10.33 22.23 10.98
C TYR A 218 -11.27 23.09 11.83
N GLU A 219 -12.57 22.80 11.83
CA GLU A 219 -13.56 23.50 12.67
C GLU A 219 -13.25 23.37 14.17
N MET A 220 -12.89 22.18 14.62
CA MET A 220 -12.48 21.92 16.01
C MET A 220 -11.26 22.76 16.41
N ARG A 221 -10.24 22.86 15.54
CA ARG A 221 -9.06 23.70 15.76
C ARG A 221 -9.41 25.20 15.83
N GLN A 222 -10.42 25.64 15.08
CA GLN A 222 -10.93 27.02 15.17
C GLN A 222 -11.70 27.26 16.47
N MET A 223 -12.51 26.29 16.93
CA MET A 223 -13.21 26.37 18.21
C MET A 223 -12.24 26.44 19.40
N GLU A 224 -11.16 25.66 19.39
CA GLU A 224 -10.12 25.74 20.42
C GLU A 224 -9.43 27.12 20.43
N LYS A 225 -9.12 27.69 19.25
CA LYS A 225 -8.53 29.04 19.16
C LYS A 225 -9.47 30.14 19.65
N ALA A 226 -10.77 30.01 19.34
CA ALA A 226 -11.79 30.97 19.78
C ALA A 226 -12.12 30.86 21.28
N GLY A 227 -11.94 29.68 21.89
CA GLY A 227 -12.14 29.46 23.33
C GLY A 227 -10.95 29.86 24.23
N HIS A 228 -9.81 30.20 23.62
CA HIS A 228 -8.59 30.65 24.31
C HIS A 228 -8.31 32.16 24.18
N ALA A 229 -9.26 32.93 23.62
CA ALA A 229 -9.24 34.40 23.55
C ALA A 229 -10.08 35.04 24.67
#